data_AF-A0A3N5SI21-F1
#
_entry.id   AF-A0A3N5SI21-F1
#
_cell.length_a   1.000
_cell.length_b   1.000
_cell.length_c   1.000
_cell.angle_alpha   90.00
_cell.angle_beta   90.00
_cell.angle_gamma   90.00
#
_symmetry.space_group_name_H-M   'P 1'
#
loop_
_entity.id
_entity.type
_entity.pdbx_description
1 polymer ?
#
loop_
_entity_poly.entity_id
_entity_poly.type
_entity_poly.pdbx_seq_one_letter_code
_entity_poly.pdbx_strand_id
1 'polypeptide(L)'
;MTGLDFFLLWAGAAVSLAEIWAGGLIVPLGLGLGLWAILLGHLIGNTPFALGGLIGSRWGIPTMVSVRPSFGIRGSYFAAALNVIQLIGWTAVMLIICGGAADAVSKYYGFSNPGLWVLVSGIVTT
;
A
#
# COMPACT_ATOMS: atom_id res chain seq x y z
N MET A 1 6.30 -17.11 -11.13
CA MET A 1 7.19 -16.35 -10.24
C MET A 1 7.84 -17.35 -9.29
N THR A 2 9.16 -17.34 -9.20
CA THR A 2 9.89 -18.09 -8.19
C THR A 2 9.72 -17.42 -6.82
N GLY A 3 10.08 -18.11 -5.73
CA GLY A 3 10.01 -17.53 -4.39
C GLY A 3 10.87 -16.27 -4.23
N LEU A 4 12.00 -16.20 -4.95
CA LEU A 4 12.87 -15.03 -4.97
C LEU A 4 12.23 -13.84 -5.68
N ASP A 5 11.55 -14.07 -6.82
CA ASP A 5 10.82 -12.99 -7.51
C ASP A 5 9.75 -12.39 -6.61
N PHE A 6 9.05 -13.24 -5.85
CA PHE A 6 8.03 -12.80 -4.91
C PHE A 6 8.65 -12.00 -3.76
N PHE A 7 9.77 -12.46 -3.19
CA PHE A 7 10.47 -11.72 -2.15
C PHE A 7 10.94 -10.34 -2.64
N LEU A 8 11.55 -10.27 -3.82
CA LEU A 8 12.06 -9.01 -4.38
C LEU A 8 10.92 -8.03 -4.69
N LEU A 9 9.79 -8.52 -5.21
CA LEU A 9 8.59 -7.71 -5.44
C LEU A 9 8.11 -7.06 -4.14
N TRP A 10 7.97 -7.86 -3.07
CA TRP A 10 7.46 -7.39 -1.79
C TRP A 10 8.48 -6.53 -1.04
N ALA A 11 9.77 -6.85 -1.13
CA ALA A 11 10.83 -6.02 -0.57
C ALA A 11 10.86 -4.64 -1.24
N GLY A 12 10.73 -4.58 -2.56
CA GLY A 12 10.63 -3.31 -3.28
C GLY A 12 9.39 -2.51 -2.90
N ALA A 13 8.24 -3.17 -2.74
CA ALA A 13 7.00 -2.52 -2.33
C ALA A 13 7.04 -2.01 -0.87
N ALA A 14 7.73 -2.72 0.03
CA ALA A 14 7.81 -2.38 1.45
C ALA A 14 8.82 -1.29 1.78
N VAL A 15 9.74 -0.96 0.85
CA VAL A 15 10.67 0.16 1.02
C VAL A 15 10.04 1.41 0.40
N SER A 16 9.23 2.12 1.17
CA SER A 16 8.66 3.39 0.75
C SER A 16 8.65 4.45 1.87
N LEU A 17 8.36 5.69 1.50
CA LEU A 17 8.22 6.81 2.43
C LEU A 17 7.06 6.59 3.42
N ALA A 18 6.03 5.83 3.04
CA ALA A 18 4.89 5.55 3.90
C ALA A 18 5.29 4.72 5.13
N GLU A 19 6.19 3.74 4.98
CA GLU A 19 6.69 2.91 6.06
C GLU A 19 7.60 3.70 7.00
N ILE A 20 8.39 4.64 6.46
CA ILE A 20 9.19 5.56 7.28
C ILE A 20 8.26 6.43 8.15
N TRP A 21 7.17 6.93 7.59
CA TRP A 21 6.16 7.68 8.34
C TRP A 21 5.47 6.82 9.40
N ALA A 22 5.08 5.59 9.06
CA ALA A 22 4.49 4.64 10.01
C ALA A 22 5.46 4.33 11.17
N GLY A 23 6.75 4.17 10.87
CA GLY A 23 7.81 4.03 11.87
C GLY A 23 7.91 5.26 12.79
N GLY A 24 7.76 6.46 12.23
CA GLY A 24 7.69 7.71 12.99
C GLY A 24 6.54 7.76 14.01
N LEU A 25 5.38 7.20 13.66
CA LEU A 25 4.20 7.20 14.54
C LEU A 25 4.37 6.33 15.80
N ILE A 26 5.21 5.30 15.72
CA ILE A 26 5.44 4.36 16.84
C ILE A 26 6.68 4.71 17.67
N VAL A 27 7.41 5.78 17.34
CA VAL A 27 8.56 6.29 18.11
C VAL A 27 8.27 6.41 19.62
N PRO A 28 7.10 6.88 20.09
CA PRO A 28 6.82 7.02 21.53
C PRO A 28 6.87 5.70 22.31
N LEU A 29 6.76 4.54 21.65
CA LEU A 29 6.86 3.23 22.30
C LEU A 29 8.32 2.85 22.64
N GLY A 30 9.30 3.56 22.07
CA GLY A 30 10.72 3.20 22.14
C GLY A 30 11.08 2.03 21.21
N LEU A 31 12.37 1.79 21.02
CA LEU A 31 12.87 0.82 20.02
C LEU A 31 12.36 -0.61 20.28
N GLY A 32 12.41 -1.08 21.53
CA GLY A 32 12.05 -2.45 21.88
C GLY A 32 10.58 -2.77 21.60
N LEU A 33 9.65 -1.98 22.17
CA LEU A 33 8.21 -2.17 21.96
C LEU A 33 7.80 -1.84 20.53
N GLY A 34 8.41 -0.83 19.89
CA GLY A 34 8.16 -0.50 18.49
C GLY A 34 8.50 -1.65 17.54
N LEU A 35 9.65 -2.31 17.74
CA LEU A 35 10.01 -3.50 16.96
C LEU A 35 9.03 -4.65 17.16
N TRP A 36 8.61 -4.91 18.39
CA TRP A 36 7.58 -5.92 18.67
C TRP A 36 6.24 -5.59 18.01
N ALA A 37 5.82 -4.32 18.04
CA ALA A 37 4.61 -3.87 17.39
C ALA A 37 4.68 -4.07 15.86
N ILE A 38 5.82 -3.77 15.24
CA ILE A 38 6.05 -4.03 13.81
C ILE A 38 5.93 -5.52 13.50
N LEU A 39 6.64 -6.38 14.25
CA LEU A 39 6.67 -7.82 13.99
C LEU A 39 5.28 -8.45 14.17
N LEU A 40 4.58 -8.11 15.25
CA LEU A 40 3.23 -8.61 15.50
C LEU A 40 2.23 -8.06 14.48
N GLY A 41 2.33 -6.79 14.12
CA GLY A 41 1.50 -6.17 13.09
C GLY A 41 1.67 -6.85 11.74
N HIS A 42 2.92 -7.14 11.34
CA HIS A 42 3.20 -7.89 10.11
C HIS A 42 2.65 -9.31 10.20
N LEU A 43 2.87 -10.03 11.31
CA LEU A 43 2.36 -11.40 11.43
C LEU A 43 0.83 -11.43 11.31
N ILE A 44 0.14 -10.56 12.05
CA ILE A 44 -1.33 -10.51 12.07
C ILE A 44 -1.88 -10.03 10.73
N GLY A 45 -1.31 -8.98 10.13
CA GLY A 45 -1.78 -8.39 8.88
C GLY A 45 -1.46 -9.25 7.65
N ASN A 46 -0.26 -9.83 7.59
CA ASN A 46 0.19 -10.59 6.42
C ASN A 46 -0.41 -12.00 6.37
N THR A 47 -0.89 -12.55 7.50
CA THR A 47 -1.56 -13.87 7.55
C THR A 47 -2.80 -13.94 6.66
N PRO A 48 -3.85 -13.11 6.84
CA PRO A 48 -5.03 -13.14 5.98
C PRO A 48 -4.68 -12.76 4.53
N PHE A 49 -3.72 -11.84 4.34
CA PHE A 49 -3.25 -11.47 3.01
C PHE A 49 -2.62 -12.68 2.26
N ALA A 50 -1.76 -13.44 2.92
CA ALA A 50 -1.14 -14.64 2.37
C ALA A 50 -2.17 -15.75 2.08
N LEU A 51 -3.17 -15.94 2.96
CA LEU A 51 -4.26 -16.89 2.74
C LEU A 51 -5.09 -16.52 1.51
N GLY A 52 -5.41 -15.23 1.32
CA GLY A 52 -6.08 -14.73 0.11
C GLY A 52 -5.22 -14.94 -1.14
N GLY A 53 -3.92 -14.64 -1.06
CA GLY A 53 -2.97 -14.86 -2.14
C GLY A 53 -2.84 -16.33 -2.56
N LEU A 54 -2.94 -17.26 -1.60
CA LEU A 54 -2.93 -18.70 -1.87
C LEU A 54 -4.13 -19.12 -2.73
N ILE A 55 -5.32 -18.58 -2.48
CA ILE A 55 -6.53 -18.86 -3.27
C ILE A 55 -6.32 -18.39 -4.71
N GLY A 56 -5.86 -17.14 -4.89
CA GLY A 56 -5.57 -16.58 -6.21
C GLY A 56 -4.50 -17.37 -6.97
N SER A 57 -3.41 -17.75 -6.30
CA SER A 57 -2.31 -18.51 -6.91
C SER A 57 -2.70 -19.94 -7.29
N ARG A 58 -3.56 -20.61 -6.53
CA ARG A 58 -3.97 -22.00 -6.82
C ARG A 58 -4.99 -22.09 -7.95
N TRP A 59 -5.94 -21.16 -7.98
CA TRP A 59 -7.08 -21.22 -8.91
C TRP A 59 -6.93 -20.29 -10.10
N GLY A 60 -5.95 -19.39 -10.11
CA GLY A 60 -5.72 -18.43 -11.19
C GLY A 60 -6.87 -17.43 -11.37
N ILE A 61 -7.67 -17.21 -10.33
CA ILE A 61 -8.84 -16.33 -10.38
C ILE A 61 -8.52 -14.95 -9.81
N PRO A 62 -9.14 -13.88 -10.34
CA PRO A 62 -9.03 -12.54 -9.77
C PRO A 62 -9.59 -12.48 -8.33
N THR A 63 -9.05 -11.59 -7.51
CA THR A 63 -9.48 -11.39 -6.11
C THR A 63 -10.98 -11.11 -5.97
N MET A 64 -11.58 -10.36 -6.90
CA MET A 64 -13.03 -10.08 -6.85
C MET A 64 -13.89 -11.29 -7.25
N VAL A 65 -13.31 -12.28 -7.92
CA VAL A 65 -13.99 -13.55 -8.19
C VAL A 65 -13.91 -14.48 -6.98
N SER A 66 -12.79 -14.46 -6.25
CA SER A 66 -12.60 -15.31 -5.06
C SER A 66 -13.54 -14.99 -3.90
N VAL A 67 -14.16 -13.80 -3.87
CA VAL A 67 -15.15 -13.41 -2.85
C VAL A 67 -16.59 -13.83 -3.16
N ARG A 68 -16.87 -14.29 -4.40
CA ARG A 68 -18.21 -14.72 -4.82
C ARG A 68 -18.77 -15.91 -4.03
N PRO A 69 -17.99 -16.92 -3.59
CA PRO A 69 -18.53 -18.00 -2.77
C PRO A 69 -19.11 -17.53 -1.44
N SER A 70 -18.57 -16.47 -0.85
CA SER A 70 -19.02 -15.94 0.45
C SER A 70 -20.16 -14.93 0.32
N PHE A 71 -20.14 -14.07 -0.71
CA PHE A 71 -21.09 -12.96 -0.87
C PHE A 71 -22.08 -13.13 -2.04
N GLY A 72 -21.94 -14.21 -2.81
CA GLY A 72 -22.64 -14.38 -4.08
C GLY A 72 -22.13 -13.45 -5.18
N ILE A 73 -22.70 -13.59 -6.39
CA ILE A 73 -22.32 -12.76 -7.54
C ILE A 73 -22.67 -11.29 -7.30
N ARG A 74 -23.89 -11.02 -6.81
CA ARG A 74 -24.33 -9.63 -6.57
C ARG A 74 -23.60 -8.97 -5.39
N GLY A 75 -23.35 -9.71 -4.31
CA GLY A 75 -22.60 -9.19 -3.17
C GLY A 75 -21.13 -8.91 -3.50
N SER A 76 -20.53 -9.62 -4.47
CA SER A 76 -19.17 -9.34 -4.92
C SER A 76 -18.99 -7.92 -5.51
N TYR A 77 -20.05 -7.31 -6.06
CA TYR A 77 -19.98 -5.92 -6.55
C TYR A 77 -19.79 -4.92 -5.42
N PHE A 78 -20.38 -5.17 -4.24
CA PHE A 78 -20.17 -4.30 -3.08
C PHE A 78 -18.73 -4.36 -2.59
N ALA A 79 -18.16 -5.57 -2.46
CA ALA A 79 -16.75 -5.75 -2.12
C ALA A 79 -15.82 -5.10 -3.15
N ALA A 80 -16.15 -5.20 -4.44
CA ALA A 80 -15.40 -4.54 -5.51
C ALA A 80 -15.47 -3.02 -5.41
N ALA A 81 -16.64 -2.45 -5.13
CA ALA A 81 -16.79 -1.00 -4.95
C ALA A 81 -15.94 -0.49 -3.77
N LEU A 82 -15.96 -1.20 -2.63
CA LEU A 82 -15.11 -0.87 -1.49
C LEU A 82 -13.62 -0.98 -1.84
N ASN A 83 -13.23 -1.98 -2.62
CA ASN A 83 -11.85 -2.14 -3.08
C ASN A 83 -11.42 -0.99 -4.00
N VAL A 84 -12.27 -0.55 -4.93
CA VAL A 84 -12.00 0.61 -5.79
C VAL A 84 -11.84 1.88 -4.96
N ILE A 85 -12.74 2.13 -4.00
CA ILE A 85 -12.64 3.30 -3.11
C ILE A 85 -11.33 3.28 -2.32
N GLN A 86 -10.94 2.10 -1.79
CA GLN A 86 -9.68 1.93 -1.09
C GLN A 86 -8.48 2.20 -2.01
N LEU A 87 -8.49 1.73 -3.25
CA LEU A 87 -7.42 1.96 -4.22
C LEU A 87 -7.28 3.45 -4.58
N ILE A 88 -8.40 4.15 -4.74
CA ILE A 88 -8.40 5.61 -4.96
C ILE A 88 -7.78 6.31 -3.74
N GLY A 89 -8.20 5.95 -2.53
CA GLY A 89 -7.65 6.52 -1.29
C GLY A 89 -6.15 6.26 -1.16
N TRP A 90 -5.70 5.03 -1.45
CA TRP A 90 -4.29 4.66 -1.41
C TRP A 90 -3.45 5.42 -2.44
N THR A 91 -3.96 5.55 -3.67
CA THR A 91 -3.33 6.34 -4.73
C THR A 91 -3.20 7.81 -4.31
N ALA A 92 -4.24 8.39 -3.71
CA ALA A 92 -4.20 9.77 -3.22
C ALA A 92 -3.09 9.97 -2.16
N VAL A 93 -2.96 9.05 -1.19
CA VAL A 93 -1.90 9.09 -0.18
C VAL A 93 -0.51 9.04 -0.84
N MET A 94 -0.33 8.14 -1.81
CA MET A 94 0.94 8.00 -2.53
C MET A 94 1.32 9.27 -3.30
N LEU A 95 0.35 9.91 -3.97
CA LEU A 95 0.56 11.17 -4.68
C LEU A 95 0.91 12.31 -3.74
N ILE A 96 0.27 12.40 -2.57
CA ILE A 96 0.58 13.40 -1.54
C ILE A 96 2.01 13.22 -1.02
N ILE A 97 2.41 12.00 -0.70
CA ILE A 97 3.76 11.70 -0.20
C ILE A 97 4.80 12.00 -1.29
N CYS A 98 4.55 11.60 -2.54
CA CYS A 98 5.42 11.89 -3.67
C CYS A 98 5.54 13.40 -3.92
N GLY A 99 4.41 14.11 -3.92
CA GLY A 99 4.38 15.56 -4.11
C GLY A 99 5.12 16.31 -2.99
N GLY A 100 4.97 15.88 -1.74
CA GLY A 100 5.72 16.42 -0.61
C GLY A 100 7.23 16.16 -0.71
N ALA A 101 7.63 14.96 -1.15
CA ALA A 101 9.03 14.63 -1.38
C ALA A 101 9.64 15.48 -2.51
N ALA A 102 8.92 15.65 -3.62
CA ALA A 102 9.35 16.49 -4.75
C ALA A 102 9.41 17.98 -4.35
N ASP A 103 8.45 18.46 -3.56
CA ASP A 103 8.43 19.83 -3.07
C ASP A 103 9.62 20.13 -2.17
N ALA A 104 9.98 19.18 -1.28
CA ALA A 104 11.14 19.31 -0.41
C ALA A 104 12.45 19.49 -1.19
N VAL A 105 12.58 18.84 -2.35
CA VAL A 105 13.71 19.04 -3.27
C VAL A 105 13.60 20.40 -3.97
N SER A 106 12.42 20.76 -4.50
CA SER A 106 12.25 22.03 -5.22
C SER A 106 12.47 23.26 -4.33
N LYS A 107 12.17 23.14 -3.03
CA LYS A 107 12.37 24.19 -2.04
C LYS A 107 13.84 24.58 -1.90
N TYR A 108 14.77 23.66 -2.13
CA TYR A 108 16.20 23.94 -2.17
C TYR A 108 16.57 24.89 -3.33
N TYR A 109 15.81 24.85 -4.42
CA TYR A 109 15.96 25.72 -5.59
C TYR A 109 15.11 27.01 -5.51
N GLY A 110 14.47 27.28 -4.37
CA GLY A 110 13.67 28.49 -4.15
C GLY A 110 12.23 28.43 -4.68
N PHE A 111 11.77 27.26 -5.13
CA PHE A 111 10.39 27.04 -5.59
C PHE A 111 9.67 26.11 -4.62
N SER A 112 8.44 26.41 -4.20
CA SER A 112 7.64 25.49 -3.39
C SER A 112 6.18 25.59 -3.83
N ASN A 113 5.67 24.50 -4.38
CA ASN A 113 4.28 24.34 -4.76
C ASN A 113 3.90 22.85 -4.72
N PRO A 114 3.52 22.33 -3.55
CA PRO A 114 3.19 20.91 -3.39
C PRO A 114 1.98 20.48 -4.22
N GLY A 115 0.99 21.35 -4.43
CA GLY A 115 -0.18 21.05 -5.25
C GLY A 115 0.18 20.80 -6.73
N LEU A 116 1.13 21.57 -7.26
CA LEU A 116 1.65 21.35 -8.60
C LEU A 116 2.35 19.99 -8.70
N TRP A 117 3.19 19.65 -7.71
CA TRP A 117 3.90 18.37 -7.71
C TRP A 117 2.97 17.15 -7.60
N VAL A 118 1.86 17.26 -6.86
CA VAL A 118 0.81 16.23 -6.81
C VAL A 118 0.11 16.07 -8.16
N LEU A 119 -0.20 17.16 -8.87
CA LEU A 119 -0.81 17.09 -10.21
C LEU A 119 0.16 16.49 -11.23
N VAL A 120 1.42 16.91 -11.22
CA VAL A 120 2.46 16.40 -12.11
C VAL A 120 2.68 14.91 -11.87
N SER A 121 2.82 14.48 -10.62
CA SER A 121 2.98 13.05 -10.30
C SER A 121 1.76 12.24 -10.75
N GLY A 122 0.55 12.75 -10.52
CA GLY A 122 -0.69 12.11 -10.97
C GLY A 122 -0.74 11.90 -12.49
N ILE A 123 -0.35 12.91 -13.28
CA ILE A 123 -0.29 12.82 -14.74
C ILE A 123 0.78 11.82 -15.20
N VAL A 124 1.93 11.77 -14.54
CA VAL A 124 3.03 10.87 -14.92
C VAL A 124 2.70 9.40 -14.61
N THR A 125 1.92 9.15 -13.56
CA THR A 125 1.59 7.79 -13.11
C THR A 125 0.31 7.20 -13.69
N THR A 126 -0.52 8.01 -14.38
CA THR A 126 -1.77 7.58 -15.02
C THR A 126 -1.53 7.22 -16.47
#